data_AF-A0A533XRV4-F1
#
_entry.id   AF-A0A533XRV4-F1
#
_cell.length_a   1.000
_cell.length_b   1.000
_cell.length_c   1.000
_cell.angle_alpha   90.00
_cell.angle_beta   90.00
_cell.angle_gamma   90.00
#
_symmetry.space_group_name_H-M   'P 1'
#
loop_
_entity.id
_entity.type
_entity.pdbx_description
1 polymer ?
#
loop_
_entity_poly.entity_id
_entity_poly.type
_entity_poly.pdbx_seq_one_letter_code
_entity_poly.pdbx_strand_id
1 'polypeptide(L)'
;MESPEQFLDRAMKLLQRSDPIPKLLPQVRLGRMPTDSPALTAILDSWLEAYIQVLKDAQAVLEVGGVLRLDPNPRIAVLVEAGVLKDDHPHVKILRDAWSEALRAAHQRQ
;
A
#
# COMPACT_ATOMS: atom_id res chain seq x y z
N MET A 1 -16.85 -19.19 -1.23
CA MET A 1 -16.64 -17.72 -1.32
C MET A 1 -15.79 -17.33 -0.12
N GLU A 2 -14.77 -16.50 -0.33
CA GLU A 2 -13.96 -15.94 0.76
C GLU A 2 -14.83 -14.92 1.53
N SER A 3 -14.79 -14.93 2.87
CA SER A 3 -15.47 -13.90 3.67
C SER A 3 -14.69 -12.58 3.65
N PRO A 4 -15.32 -11.43 3.92
CA PRO A 4 -14.61 -10.15 4.00
C PRO A 4 -13.44 -10.16 5.00
N GLU A 5 -13.58 -10.88 6.11
CA GLU A 5 -12.54 -11.04 7.12
C GLU A 5 -11.37 -11.91 6.63
N GLN A 6 -11.65 -13.00 5.90
CA GLN A 6 -10.64 -13.85 5.29
C GLN A 6 -9.85 -13.08 4.22
N PHE A 7 -10.56 -12.32 3.38
CA PHE A 7 -9.93 -11.42 2.41
C PHE A 7 -8.99 -10.43 3.10
N LEU A 8 -9.47 -9.76 4.15
CA LEU A 8 -8.71 -8.74 4.85
C LEU A 8 -7.47 -9.32 5.54
N ASP A 9 -7.57 -10.48 6.18
CA ASP A 9 -6.43 -11.16 6.79
C ASP A 9 -5.36 -11.53 5.75
N ARG A 10 -5.79 -12.12 4.61
CA ARG A 10 -4.89 -12.46 3.49
C ARG A 10 -4.23 -11.21 2.90
N ALA A 11 -5.00 -10.16 2.64
CA ALA A 11 -4.52 -8.89 2.11
C ALA A 11 -3.49 -8.25 3.04
N MET A 12 -3.78 -8.16 4.35
CA MET A 12 -2.84 -7.61 5.33
C MET A 12 -1.53 -8.39 5.37
N LYS A 13 -1.59 -9.73 5.41
CA LYS A 13 -0.38 -10.58 5.40
C LYS A 13 0.45 -10.38 4.14
N LEU A 14 -0.20 -10.28 2.97
CA LEU A 14 0.48 -10.01 1.70
C LEU A 14 1.22 -8.67 1.75
N LEU A 15 0.53 -7.60 2.12
CA LEU A 15 1.09 -6.24 2.15
C LEU A 15 2.18 -6.07 3.22
N GLN A 16 2.04 -6.73 4.36
CA GLN A 16 3.05 -6.71 5.42
C GLN A 16 4.33 -7.48 5.03
N ARG A 17 4.21 -8.56 4.24
CA ARG A 17 5.36 -9.38 3.85
C ARG A 17 6.38 -8.60 3.02
N SER A 18 5.90 -7.72 2.15
CA SER A 18 6.70 -6.87 1.27
C SER A 18 6.78 -5.41 1.74
N ASP A 19 6.32 -5.09 2.96
CA ASP A 19 6.35 -3.72 3.47
C ASP A 19 7.81 -3.21 3.54
N PRO A 20 8.15 -2.12 2.82
CA PRO A 20 9.50 -1.56 2.79
C PRO A 20 9.90 -0.90 4.10
N ILE A 21 8.94 -0.45 4.93
CA ILE A 21 9.19 0.32 6.16
C ILE A 21 9.99 -0.47 7.20
N PRO A 22 9.61 -1.69 7.62
CA PRO A 22 10.32 -2.38 8.70
C PRO A 22 11.73 -2.84 8.32
N LYS A 23 12.01 -3.07 7.03
CA LYS A 23 13.26 -3.71 6.58
C LYS A 23 14.19 -2.80 5.78
N LEU A 24 13.65 -2.04 4.82
CA LEU A 24 14.46 -1.26 3.88
C LEU A 24 14.73 0.15 4.40
N LEU A 25 13.72 0.80 4.97
CA LEU A 25 13.86 2.15 5.49
C LEU A 25 14.99 2.27 6.56
N PRO A 26 15.19 1.32 7.49
CA PRO A 26 16.35 1.33 8.38
C PRO A 26 17.70 1.28 7.64
N GLN A 27 17.80 0.54 6.53
CA GLN A 27 19.05 0.47 5.75
C GLN A 27 19.35 1.82 5.08
N VAL A 28 18.31 2.49 4.57
CA VAL A 28 18.46 3.83 3.99
C VAL A 28 18.90 4.83 5.06
N ARG A 29 18.22 4.85 6.21
CA ARG A 29 18.54 5.77 7.33
C ARG A 29 19.95 5.58 7.88
N LEU A 30 20.49 4.36 7.84
CA LEU A 30 21.85 4.03 8.25
C LEU A 30 22.89 4.29 7.15
N GLY A 31 22.51 4.77 5.96
CA GLY A 31 23.39 4.98 4.82
C GLY A 31 23.90 3.69 4.17
N ARG A 32 23.27 2.54 4.45
CA ARG A 32 23.63 1.22 3.90
C ARG A 32 22.97 0.93 2.56
N MET A 33 21.96 1.72 2.20
CA MET A 33 21.23 1.63 0.94
C MET A 33 20.95 3.05 0.42
N PRO A 34 21.40 3.40 -0.78
CA PRO A 34 21.07 4.69 -1.40
C PRO A 34 19.56 4.83 -1.63
N THR A 35 19.03 6.05 -1.48
CA THR A 35 17.61 6.36 -1.74
C THR A 35 17.23 6.19 -3.22
N ASP A 36 18.20 6.29 -4.12
CA ASP A 36 18.07 6.10 -5.57
C ASP A 36 18.51 4.70 -6.04
N SER A 37 18.72 3.76 -5.10
CA SER A 37 19.10 2.40 -5.43
C SER A 37 18.07 1.74 -6.34
N PRO A 38 18.47 1.16 -7.50
CA PRO A 38 17.54 0.45 -8.39
C PRO A 38 16.79 -0.69 -7.70
N ALA A 39 17.45 -1.36 -6.75
CA ALA A 39 16.84 -2.43 -5.97
C ALA A 39 15.75 -1.90 -5.02
N LEU A 40 15.96 -0.73 -4.39
CA LEU A 40 14.97 -0.08 -3.56
C LEU A 40 13.76 0.34 -4.39
N THR A 41 13.99 0.98 -5.54
CA THR A 41 12.93 1.39 -6.47
C THR A 41 12.08 0.19 -6.90
N ALA A 42 12.71 -0.90 -7.32
CA ALA A 42 11.98 -2.11 -7.75
C ALA A 42 11.11 -2.71 -6.63
N ILE A 43 11.58 -2.69 -5.38
CA ILE A 43 10.79 -3.19 -4.25
C ILE A 43 9.63 -2.25 -3.93
N LEU A 44 9.85 -0.94 -3.96
CA LEU A 44 8.79 0.06 -3.77
C LEU A 44 7.70 -0.09 -4.83
N ASP A 45 8.08 -0.19 -6.11
CA ASP A 45 7.12 -0.38 -7.20
C ASP A 45 6.31 -1.66 -7.04
N SER A 46 6.98 -2.79 -6.78
CA SER A 46 6.30 -4.06 -6.58
C SER A 46 5.34 -4.03 -5.37
N TRP A 47 5.71 -3.34 -4.29
CA TRP A 47 4.84 -3.18 -3.13
C TRP A 47 3.63 -2.28 -3.43
N LEU A 48 3.83 -1.15 -4.14
CA LEU A 48 2.76 -0.25 -4.55
C LEU A 48 1.76 -0.95 -5.48
N GLU A 49 2.25 -1.71 -6.46
CA GLU A 49 1.42 -2.51 -7.38
C GLU A 49 0.58 -3.55 -6.63
N ALA A 50 1.18 -4.29 -5.70
CA ALA A 50 0.45 -5.24 -4.86
C ALA A 50 -0.65 -4.55 -4.03
N TYR A 51 -0.36 -3.37 -3.49
CA TYR A 51 -1.33 -2.56 -2.75
C TYR A 51 -2.50 -2.11 -3.64
N ILE A 52 -2.20 -1.61 -4.84
CA ILE A 52 -3.20 -1.23 -5.83
C ILE A 52 -4.11 -2.41 -6.15
N GLN A 53 -3.54 -3.60 -6.39
CA GLN A 53 -4.34 -4.78 -6.71
C GLN A 53 -5.24 -5.20 -5.54
N VAL A 54 -4.72 -5.20 -4.31
CA VAL A 54 -5.51 -5.48 -3.10
C VAL A 54 -6.69 -4.52 -2.99
N LEU A 55 -6.51 -3.23 -3.25
CA LEU A 55 -7.60 -2.25 -3.18
C LEU A 55 -8.63 -2.41 -4.29
N LYS A 56 -8.19 -2.80 -5.50
CA LYS A 56 -9.11 -3.15 -6.59
C LYS A 56 -9.96 -4.37 -6.23
N ASP A 57 -9.36 -5.41 -5.67
CA ASP A 57 -10.11 -6.60 -5.26
C ASP A 57 -11.03 -6.30 -4.07
N ALA A 58 -10.60 -5.43 -3.15
CA ALA A 58 -11.38 -4.99 -1.99
C ALA A 58 -12.68 -4.29 -2.41
N GLN A 59 -12.69 -3.60 -3.57
CA GLN A 59 -13.88 -2.95 -4.10
C GLN A 59 -15.07 -3.89 -4.24
N ALA A 60 -14.88 -5.21 -4.36
CA ALA A 60 -15.98 -6.17 -4.51
C ALA A 60 -16.40 -6.85 -3.18
N VAL A 61 -15.58 -6.73 -2.13
CA VAL A 61 -15.65 -7.63 -0.97
C VAL A 61 -15.74 -6.89 0.36
N LEU A 62 -15.10 -5.73 0.51
CA LEU A 62 -14.98 -5.06 1.80
C LEU A 62 -16.05 -3.97 2.03
N GLU A 63 -16.55 -3.96 3.26
CA GLU A 63 -17.29 -2.84 3.85
C GLU A 63 -16.34 -1.70 4.24
N VAL A 64 -16.89 -0.52 4.55
CA VAL A 64 -16.12 0.71 4.83
C VAL A 64 -15.04 0.48 5.88
N GLY A 65 -15.37 -0.17 7.00
CA GLY A 65 -14.41 -0.47 8.06
C GLY A 65 -13.24 -1.35 7.62
N GLY A 66 -13.46 -2.25 6.65
CA GLY A 66 -12.40 -3.08 6.06
C GLY A 66 -11.48 -2.26 5.16
N VAL A 67 -12.04 -1.38 4.32
CA VAL A 67 -11.27 -0.51 3.43
C VAL A 67 -10.41 0.48 4.22
N LEU A 68 -10.92 1.06 5.31
CA LEU A 68 -10.16 1.98 6.16
C LEU A 68 -8.94 1.31 6.81
N ARG A 69 -8.99 0.00 7.08
CA ARG A 69 -7.82 -0.76 7.58
C ARG A 69 -6.75 -0.98 6.52
N LEU A 70 -7.08 -0.77 5.24
CA LEU A 70 -6.18 -0.80 4.09
C LEU A 70 -5.82 0.62 3.62
N ASP A 71 -5.96 1.65 4.46
CA ASP A 71 -5.52 3.00 4.11
C ASP A 71 -4.00 3.01 3.84
N PRO A 72 -3.56 3.33 2.61
CA PRO A 72 -2.15 3.38 2.27
C PRO A 72 -1.46 4.67 2.74
N ASN A 73 -2.21 5.73 3.05
CA ASN A 73 -1.66 7.07 3.28
C ASN A 73 -0.67 7.15 4.45
N PRO A 74 -0.90 6.51 5.62
CA PRO A 74 0.08 6.54 6.71
C PRO A 74 1.44 5.96 6.29
N ARG A 75 1.44 4.94 5.43
CA ARG A 75 2.70 4.32 4.95
C ARG A 75 3.36 5.17 3.87
N ILE A 76 2.57 5.71 2.93
CA ILE A 76 3.09 6.65 1.91
C ILE A 76 3.77 7.83 2.60
N ALA A 77 3.15 8.44 3.61
CA ALA A 77 3.71 9.57 4.34
C ALA A 77 5.11 9.26 4.90
N VAL A 78 5.26 8.12 5.59
CA VAL A 78 6.56 7.68 6.15
C VAL A 78 7.62 7.50 5.05
N LEU A 79 7.25 6.95 3.90
CA LEU A 79 8.17 6.74 2.78
C LEU A 79 8.56 8.05 2.09
N VAL A 80 7.63 9.00 1.99
CA VAL A 80 7.87 10.34 1.43
C VAL A 80 8.76 11.16 2.36
N GLU A 81 8.46 11.20 3.65
CA GLU A 81 9.26 11.90 4.66
C GLU A 81 10.71 11.38 4.73
N ALA A 82 10.90 10.09 4.47
CA ALA A 82 12.22 9.47 4.39
C ALA A 82 12.98 9.75 3.08
N GLY A 83 12.36 10.39 2.10
CA GLY A 83 12.94 10.66 0.79
C GLY A 83 13.14 9.40 -0.07
N VAL A 84 12.53 8.27 0.27
CA VAL A 84 12.62 7.01 -0.51
C VAL A 84 11.53 6.90 -1.56
N LEU A 85 10.41 7.61 -1.38
CA LEU A 85 9.31 7.69 -2.33
C LEU A 85 9.02 9.16 -2.59
N LYS A 86 8.75 9.54 -3.85
CA LYS A 86 8.31 10.90 -4.16
C LYS A 86 6.80 10.96 -4.10
N ASP A 87 6.25 12.08 -3.63
CA ASP A 87 4.80 12.27 -3.58
C ASP A 87 4.16 12.33 -4.99
N ASP A 88 4.92 12.79 -5.99
CA ASP A 88 4.53 12.84 -7.40
C ASP A 88 4.77 11.52 -8.16
N HIS A 89 5.19 10.45 -7.47
CA HIS A 89 5.43 9.17 -8.09
C HIS A 89 4.14 8.62 -8.73
N PRO A 90 4.16 8.13 -9.99
CA PRO A 90 2.94 7.71 -10.69
C PRO A 90 2.10 6.68 -9.91
N HIS A 91 2.75 5.70 -9.29
CA HIS A 91 2.07 4.69 -8.48
C HIS A 91 1.44 5.24 -7.20
N VAL A 92 1.94 6.34 -6.61
CA VAL A 92 1.33 6.96 -5.41
C VAL A 92 -0.04 7.52 -5.76
N LYS A 93 -0.15 8.24 -6.88
CA LYS A 93 -1.43 8.75 -7.34
C LYS A 93 -2.42 7.62 -7.62
N ILE A 94 -2.00 6.60 -8.37
CA ILE A 94 -2.86 5.45 -8.71
C ILE A 94 -3.32 4.71 -7.45
N LEU A 95 -2.44 4.58 -6.45
CA LEU A 95 -2.77 3.95 -5.17
C LEU A 95 -3.82 4.76 -4.38
N ARG A 96 -3.66 6.08 -4.28
CA ARG A 96 -4.64 6.97 -3.65
C ARG A 96 -5.99 6.95 -4.35
N ASP A 97 -5.98 6.92 -5.69
CA ASP A 97 -7.20 6.80 -6.50
C ASP A 97 -7.88 5.45 -6.25
N ALA A 98 -7.12 4.34 -6.21
CA ALA A 98 -7.65 3.00 -5.95
C ALA A 98 -8.28 2.88 -4.55
N TRP A 99 -7.66 3.50 -3.53
CA TRP A 99 -8.23 3.54 -2.17
C TRP A 99 -9.52 4.36 -2.12
N SER A 100 -9.53 5.52 -2.78
CA SER A 100 -10.73 6.36 -2.89
C SER A 100 -11.89 5.61 -3.57
N GLU A 101 -11.60 4.86 -4.63
CA GLU A 101 -12.59 4.03 -5.31
C GLU A 101 -13.09 2.87 -4.44
N ALA A 102 -12.19 2.18 -3.73
CA ALA A 102 -12.56 1.15 -2.76
C ALA A 102 -13.50 1.70 -1.68
N LEU A 103 -13.23 2.90 -1.17
CA LEU A 103 -14.05 3.54 -0.17
C LEU A 103 -15.43 3.94 -0.72
N ARG A 104 -15.49 4.49 -1.95
CA ARG A 104 -16.75 4.78 -2.65
C ARG A 104 -17.58 3.52 -2.85
N ALA A 105 -16.97 2.46 -3.35
CA ALA A 105 -17.66 1.19 -3.58
C ALA A 105 -18.20 0.61 -2.26
N ALA A 106 -17.42 0.68 -1.18
CA ALA A 106 -17.84 0.23 0.14
C ALA A 106 -19.04 1.04 0.68
N HIS A 107 -19.06 2.36 0.49
CA HIS A 107 -20.20 3.20 0.90
C HIS A 107 -21.49 2.89 0.14
N GLN A 108 -21.41 2.40 -1.10
CA GLN A 108 -22.59 2.04 -1.91
C GLN A 108 -23.22 0.69 -1.49
N ARG A 109 -22.53 -0.11 -0.66
CA ARG A 109 -23.02 -1.41 -0.17
C ARG A 109 -23.74 -1.33 1.18
N GLN A 110 -23.58 -0.21 1.87
CA GLN A 110 -24.24 0.08 3.14
C GLN A 110 -25.65 0.60 2.90
#